data_AF-A0A8S0QC96-F1
#
_entry.id   AF-A0A8S0QC96-F1
#
_cell.length_a   1.000
_cell.length_b   1.000
_cell.length_c   1.000
_cell.angle_alpha   90.00
_cell.angle_beta   90.00
_cell.angle_gamma   90.00
#
_symmetry.space_group_name_H-M   'P 1'
#
loop_
_entity.id
_entity.type
_entity.pdbx_description
1 polymer ?
#
loop_
_entity_poly.entity_id
_entity_poly.type
_entity_poly.pdbx_seq_one_letter_code
_entity_poly.pdbx_strand_id
1 'polypeptide(L)'
;MVNVHEVRFEYEKQSQVRAALAEELAVLRQVDEFASKGVSPPRGKNGYSRASSMSPNARMARIASLENMLSISSNSLVAMASQLSEAEERDRAFNSRGRWNQLRSMGDAKNLLQYMFNSLGDT
;
A
#
# COMPACT_ATOMS: atom_id res chain seq x y z
N MET A 1 -2.88 20.38 -1.66
CA MET A 1 -2.80 19.31 -2.69
C MET A 1 -1.84 18.21 -2.23
N VAL A 2 -2.17 16.93 -2.45
CA VAL A 2 -1.31 15.78 -2.13
C VAL A 2 -0.29 15.55 -3.25
N ASN A 3 0.97 15.28 -2.91
CA ASN A 3 2.00 14.96 -3.89
C ASN A 3 1.85 13.49 -4.36
N VAL A 4 1.11 13.27 -5.45
CA VAL A 4 0.79 11.93 -5.98
C VAL A 4 2.02 11.07 -6.21
N HIS A 5 3.12 11.65 -6.68
CA HIS A 5 4.37 10.92 -6.94
C HIS A 5 5.00 10.40 -5.64
N GLU A 6 4.98 11.20 -4.60
CA GLU A 6 5.49 10.83 -3.27
C GLU A 6 4.61 9.74 -2.64
N VAL A 7 3.28 9.86 -2.74
CA VAL A 7 2.36 8.81 -2.25
C VAL A 7 2.56 7.50 -3.01
N ARG A 8 2.79 7.53 -4.33
CA ARG A 8 3.12 6.32 -5.10
C ARG A 8 4.43 5.69 -4.66
N PHE A 9 5.45 6.51 -4.42
CA PHE A 9 6.75 6.03 -3.95
C PHE A 9 6.65 5.36 -2.58
N GLU A 10 5.97 5.99 -1.61
CA GLU A 10 5.78 5.41 -0.27
C GLU A 10 4.84 4.19 -0.30
N TYR A 11 3.83 4.18 -1.17
CA TYR A 11 2.98 3.00 -1.38
C TYR A 11 3.81 1.77 -1.81
N GLU A 12 4.69 1.94 -2.81
CA GLU A 12 5.55 0.88 -3.32
C GLU A 12 6.50 0.36 -2.22
N LYS A 13 7.15 1.27 -1.51
CA LYS A 13 8.03 0.95 -0.39
C LYS A 13 7.29 0.22 0.74
N GLN A 14 6.10 0.67 1.11
CA GLN A 14 5.27 0.01 2.12
C GLN A 14 4.81 -1.38 1.65
N SER A 15 4.52 -1.54 0.35
CA SER A 15 4.15 -2.83 -0.24
C SER A 15 5.30 -3.85 -0.12
N GLN A 16 6.54 -3.42 -0.39
CA GLN A 16 7.73 -4.26 -0.23
C GLN A 16 7.96 -4.67 1.23
N VAL A 17 7.82 -3.72 2.17
CA VAL A 17 7.90 -4.03 3.61
C VAL A 17 6.85 -5.06 4.00
N ARG A 18 5.61 -4.91 3.53
CA ARG A 18 4.53 -5.87 3.79
C ARG A 18 4.84 -7.26 3.24
N ALA A 19 5.42 -7.35 2.03
CA ALA A 19 5.82 -8.62 1.43
C ALA A 19 6.88 -9.33 2.28
N ALA A 20 7.90 -8.61 2.74
CA ALA A 20 8.94 -9.17 3.62
C ALA A 20 8.37 -9.66 4.97
N LEU A 21 7.44 -8.91 5.58
CA LEU A 21 6.76 -9.32 6.80
C LEU A 21 5.92 -10.59 6.60
N ALA A 22 5.23 -10.71 5.46
CA ALA A 22 4.42 -11.89 5.12
C ALA A 22 5.30 -13.12 4.88
N GLU A 23 6.46 -12.95 4.24
CA GLU A 23 7.44 -14.03 4.05
C GLU A 23 7.97 -14.54 5.39
N GLU A 24 8.37 -13.65 6.30
CA GLU A 24 8.82 -14.02 7.63
C GLU A 24 7.73 -14.80 8.40
N LEU A 25 6.49 -14.30 8.36
CA LEU A 25 5.36 -14.95 9.02
C LEU A 25 5.10 -16.36 8.45
N ALA A 26 5.18 -16.52 7.13
CA ALA A 26 5.01 -17.82 6.47
C ALA A 26 6.10 -18.81 6.89
N VAL A 27 7.36 -18.37 6.96
CA VAL A 27 8.48 -19.19 7.45
C VAL A 27 8.24 -19.64 8.89
N LEU A 28 7.84 -18.73 9.79
CA LEU A 28 7.61 -19.06 11.19
C LEU A 28 6.46 -20.05 11.38
N ARG A 29 5.35 -19.87 10.67
CA ARG A 29 4.21 -20.81 10.69
C ARG A 29 4.60 -22.19 10.17
N GLN A 30 5.41 -22.25 9.12
CA GLN A 30 5.85 -23.52 8.57
C GLN A 30 6.79 -24.28 9.51
N VAL A 31 7.70 -23.58 10.20
CA VAL A 31 8.55 -24.23 11.21
C VAL A 31 7.72 -24.71 12.40
N ASP A 32 6.69 -23.98 12.80
CA ASP A 32 5.78 -24.42 13.85
C ASP A 32 5.00 -25.69 13.44
N GLU A 33 4.57 -25.76 12.19
CA GLU A 33 3.95 -26.95 11.61
C GLU A 33 4.92 -28.14 11.56
N PHE A 34 6.17 -27.92 11.17
CA PHE A 34 7.21 -28.95 11.19
C PHE A 34 7.47 -29.46 12.62
N ALA A 35 7.57 -28.55 13.59
CA ALA A 35 7.78 -28.89 15.00
C ALA A 35 6.61 -29.72 15.56
N SER A 36 5.36 -29.33 15.28
CA SER A 36 4.17 -30.07 15.73
C SER A 36 4.04 -31.46 15.09
N LYS A 37 4.51 -31.63 13.85
CA LYS A 37 4.55 -32.93 13.15
C LYS A 37 5.80 -33.76 13.46
N GLY A 38 6.75 -33.25 14.25
CA GLY A 38 8.03 -33.90 14.53
C GLY A 38 8.94 -34.04 13.31
N VAL A 39 8.71 -33.26 12.25
CA VAL A 39 9.48 -33.30 11.00
C VAL A 39 10.53 -32.19 11.02
N SER A 40 11.73 -32.46 10.51
CA SER A 40 12.76 -31.42 10.38
C SER A 40 12.49 -30.55 9.14
N PRO A 41 12.62 -29.22 9.23
CA PRO A 41 12.51 -28.35 8.06
C PRO A 41 13.53 -28.70 6.96
N PRO A 42 13.20 -28.51 5.68
CA PRO A 42 14.11 -28.80 4.58
C PRO A 42 15.42 -27.99 4.71
N ARG A 43 16.54 -28.71 4.64
CA ARG A 43 17.89 -28.18 4.86
C ARG A 43 18.31 -27.41 3.60
N GLY A 44 18.44 -26.09 3.68
CA GLY A 44 18.92 -25.25 2.56
C GLY A 44 18.35 -23.84 2.49
N LYS A 45 17.21 -23.57 3.15
CA LYS A 45 16.68 -22.21 3.30
C LYS A 45 17.15 -21.60 4.63
N ASN A 46 18.01 -20.58 4.51
CA ASN A 46 18.55 -19.75 5.58
C ASN A 46 17.47 -19.18 6.55
N GLY A 47 16.24 -18.95 6.07
CA GLY A 47 15.12 -18.53 6.92
C GLY A 47 14.72 -19.52 8.02
N TYR A 48 14.79 -20.83 7.75
CA TYR A 48 14.36 -21.84 8.73
C TYR A 48 15.34 -22.01 9.88
N SER A 49 16.65 -21.84 9.65
CA SER A 49 17.66 -22.00 10.72
C SER A 49 17.43 -21.03 11.88
N ARG A 50 17.14 -19.76 11.56
CA ARG A 50 16.84 -18.75 12.57
C ARG A 50 15.52 -19.05 13.28
N ALA A 51 14.47 -19.36 12.52
CA ALA A 51 13.16 -19.70 13.09
C ALA A 51 13.21 -20.95 13.98
N SER A 52 13.95 -22.00 13.60
CA SER A 52 14.10 -23.23 14.39
C SER A 52 14.86 -23.03 15.69
N SER A 53 15.76 -22.05 15.76
CA SER A 53 16.52 -21.73 16.98
C SER A 53 15.71 -21.01 18.07
N MET A 54 14.53 -20.47 17.71
CA MET A 54 13.66 -19.77 18.65
C MET A 54 12.91 -20.77 19.56
N SER A 55 12.75 -20.42 20.84
CA SER A 55 11.85 -21.16 21.72
C SER A 55 10.40 -21.06 21.24
N PRO A 56 9.52 -22.03 21.57
CA PRO A 56 8.12 -22.00 21.15
C PRO A 56 7.40 -20.70 21.54
N ASN A 57 7.59 -20.21 22.76
CA ASN A 57 6.99 -18.95 23.19
C ASN A 57 7.52 -17.73 22.42
N ALA A 58 8.83 -17.69 22.15
CA ALA A 58 9.41 -16.60 21.36
C ALA A 58 8.89 -16.60 19.91
N ARG A 59 8.70 -17.79 19.32
CA ARG A 59 8.10 -17.97 18.00
C ARG A 59 6.66 -17.46 17.97
N MET A 60 5.84 -17.86 18.95
CA MET A 60 4.45 -17.42 19.07
C MET A 60 4.33 -15.90 19.25
N ALA A 61 5.15 -15.30 20.11
CA ALA A 61 5.18 -13.85 20.29
C ALA A 61 5.56 -13.11 19.00
N ARG A 62 6.52 -13.65 18.23
CA ARG A 62 6.93 -13.09 16.94
C ARG A 62 5.82 -13.19 15.90
N ILE A 63 5.11 -14.33 15.82
CA ILE A 63 3.95 -14.53 14.94
C ILE A 63 2.88 -13.48 15.22
N ALA A 64 2.46 -13.32 16.48
CA ALA A 64 1.45 -12.33 16.86
C ALA A 64 1.88 -10.89 16.52
N SER A 65 3.16 -10.56 16.77
CA SER A 65 3.71 -9.26 16.39
C SER A 65 3.67 -9.01 14.88
N LEU A 66 4.01 -10.01 14.06
CA LEU A 66 3.98 -9.91 12.60
C LEU A 66 2.56 -9.78 12.06
N GLU A 67 1.59 -10.49 12.64
CA GLU A 67 0.17 -10.37 12.30
C GLU A 67 -0.34 -8.95 12.56
N ASN A 68 0.01 -8.36 13.71
CA ASN A 68 -0.33 -6.98 14.02
C ASN A 68 0.33 -5.99 13.02
N MET A 69 1.62 -6.16 12.73
CA MET A 69 2.32 -5.31 11.75
C MET A 69 1.71 -5.42 10.35
N LEU A 70 1.31 -6.63 9.91
CA LEU A 70 0.64 -6.84 8.63
C LEU A 70 -0.74 -6.17 8.58
N SER A 71 -1.49 -6.21 9.69
CA SER A 71 -2.76 -5.50 9.80
C SER A 71 -2.58 -3.99 9.63
N ILE A 72 -1.66 -3.40 10.39
CA ILE A 72 -1.33 -1.97 10.30
C ILE A 72 -0.88 -1.60 8.89
N SER A 73 0.08 -2.35 8.32
CA SER A 73 0.59 -2.08 6.98
C SER A 73 -0.49 -2.21 5.89
N SER A 74 -1.44 -3.13 6.05
CA SER A 74 -2.55 -3.28 5.09
C SER A 74 -3.48 -2.06 5.15
N ASN A 75 -3.79 -1.57 6.34
CA ASN A 75 -4.58 -0.36 6.51
C ASN A 75 -3.89 0.87 5.89
N SER A 76 -2.58 1.02 6.09
CA SER A 76 -1.80 2.09 5.46
C SER A 76 -1.84 2.02 3.93
N LEU A 77 -1.69 0.83 3.33
CA LEU A 77 -1.77 0.65 1.89
C LEU A 77 -3.16 1.00 1.33
N VAL A 78 -4.23 0.62 2.02
CA VAL A 78 -5.61 0.97 1.64
C VAL A 78 -5.80 2.49 1.69
N ALA A 79 -5.33 3.15 2.75
CA ALA A 79 -5.43 4.61 2.87
C ALA A 79 -4.66 5.34 1.75
N MET A 80 -3.44 4.88 1.43
CA MET A 80 -2.65 5.45 0.34
C MET A 80 -3.29 5.20 -1.03
N ALA A 81 -3.80 3.99 -1.28
CA ALA A 81 -4.53 3.68 -2.52
C ALA A 81 -5.77 4.56 -2.68
N SER A 82 -6.49 4.84 -1.59
CA SER A 82 -7.63 5.77 -1.60
C SER A 82 -7.21 7.18 -1.98
N GLN A 83 -6.11 7.70 -1.43
CA GLN A 83 -5.59 9.03 -1.78
C GLN A 83 -5.18 9.11 -3.26
N LEU A 84 -4.54 8.07 -3.78
CA LEU A 84 -4.18 7.99 -5.20
C LEU A 84 -5.42 7.97 -6.10
N SER A 85 -6.43 7.16 -5.75
CA SER A 85 -7.69 7.11 -6.50
C SER A 85 -8.43 8.43 -6.47
N GLU A 86 -8.47 9.11 -5.32
CA GLU A 86 -9.15 10.40 -5.20
C GLU A 86 -8.41 11.49 -6.00
N ALA A 87 -7.07 11.47 -6.00
CA ALA A 87 -6.29 12.37 -6.84
C ALA A 87 -6.56 12.12 -8.35
N GLU A 88 -6.62 10.87 -8.77
CA GLU A 88 -6.94 10.50 -10.15
C GLU A 88 -8.36 10.92 -10.57
N GLU A 89 -9.34 10.80 -9.69
CA GLU A 89 -10.72 11.23 -9.98
C GLU A 89 -10.82 12.77 -10.07
N ARG A 90 -10.12 13.51 -9.21
CA ARG A 90 -10.04 14.97 -9.34
C ARG A 90 -9.44 15.36 -10.68
N ASP A 91 -8.33 14.74 -11.08
CA ASP A 91 -7.70 15.02 -12.38
C ASP A 91 -8.65 14.70 -13.55
N ARG A 92 -9.40 13.59 -13.49
CA ARG A 92 -10.41 13.25 -14.50
C ARG A 92 -11.57 14.23 -14.55
N ALA A 93 -12.07 14.69 -13.40
CA ALA A 93 -13.13 15.68 -13.34
C ALA A 93 -12.71 17.00 -14.00
N PHE A 94 -11.48 17.45 -13.73
CA PHE A 94 -10.88 18.63 -14.35
C PHE A 94 -10.68 18.45 -15.86
N ASN A 95 -10.15 17.29 -16.27
CA ASN A 95 -9.81 17.01 -17.66
C ASN A 95 -10.94 16.34 -18.47
N SER A 96 -12.16 16.31 -17.91
CA SER A 96 -13.31 15.66 -18.53
C SER A 96 -13.53 16.25 -19.93
N ARG A 97 -13.30 15.41 -20.95
CA ARG A 97 -13.44 15.75 -22.38
C ARG A 97 -14.76 16.44 -22.70
N GLY A 98 -15.82 16.20 -21.91
CA GLY A 98 -17.11 16.87 -22.03
C GLY A 98 -17.06 18.40 -21.88
N ARG A 99 -16.22 18.95 -20.99
CA ARG A 99 -16.08 20.42 -20.83
C ARG A 99 -15.30 21.04 -21.98
N TRP A 100 -14.23 20.40 -22.42
CA TRP A 100 -13.46 20.84 -23.60
C TRP A 100 -14.32 20.77 -24.88
N ASN A 101 -15.15 19.74 -25.03
CA ASN A 101 -16.07 19.58 -26.15
C ASN A 101 -17.24 20.58 -26.14
N GLN A 102 -17.46 21.31 -25.04
CA GLN A 102 -18.46 22.37 -24.93
C GLN A 102 -17.92 23.77 -25.27
N LEU A 103 -16.61 23.91 -25.52
CA LEU A 103 -16.00 25.17 -25.94
C LEU A 103 -16.41 25.51 -27.39
N ARG A 104 -17.54 26.18 -27.55
CA ARG A 104 -18.03 26.66 -28.85
C ARG A 104 -17.77 28.15 -29.08
N SER A 105 -17.39 28.87 -28.03
CA SER A 105 -17.10 30.30 -28.08
C SER A 105 -15.94 30.71 -27.17
N MET A 106 -15.38 31.89 -27.44
CA MET A 106 -14.35 32.51 -26.59
C MET A 106 -14.88 32.85 -25.18
N GLY A 107 -16.18 33.10 -25.05
CA GLY A 107 -16.84 33.32 -23.76
C GLY A 107 -16.82 32.06 -22.89
N ASP A 108 -17.07 30.89 -23.48
CA ASP A 108 -17.00 29.61 -22.79
C ASP A 108 -15.57 29.31 -22.31
N ALA A 109 -14.58 29.62 -23.16
CA ALA A 109 -13.17 29.49 -22.82
C ALA A 109 -12.78 30.38 -21.63
N LYS A 110 -13.24 31.64 -21.61
CA LYS A 110 -13.02 32.57 -20.50
C LYS A 110 -13.63 32.03 -19.20
N ASN A 111 -14.87 31.55 -19.25
CA ASN A 111 -15.57 31.03 -18.07
C ASN A 111 -14.90 29.75 -17.52
N LEU A 112 -14.43 28.86 -18.40
CA LEU A 112 -13.67 27.67 -18.04
C LEU A 112 -12.35 28.04 -17.34
N LEU A 113 -11.58 28.97 -17.92
CA LEU A 113 -10.32 29.44 -17.35
C LEU A 113 -10.53 30.11 -15.99
N GLN A 114 -11.56 30.95 -15.85
CA GLN A 114 -11.88 31.61 -14.59
C GLN A 114 -12.26 30.58 -13.51
N TYR A 115 -13.05 29.57 -13.85
CA TYR A 115 -13.38 28.49 -12.92
C TYR A 115 -12.13 27.71 -12.49
N MET A 116 -11.25 27.34 -13.43
CA MET A 116 -10.00 26.65 -13.10
C MET A 116 -9.10 27.51 -12.19
N PHE A 117 -8.97 28.80 -12.49
CA PHE A 117 -8.21 29.75 -11.67
C PHE A 117 -8.76 29.87 -10.25
N ASN A 118 -10.08 29.98 -10.09
CA ASN A 118 -10.71 30.09 -8.78
C ASN A 118 -10.59 28.78 -7.98
N SER A 119 -10.72 27.62 -8.63
CA SER A 119 -10.59 26.32 -7.97
C SER A 119 -9.17 26.03 -7.46
N LEU A 120 -8.16 26.70 -8.02
CA LEU A 120 -6.77 26.65 -7.54
C LEU A 120 -6.52 27.58 -6.34
N GLY A 121 -7.42 28.54 -6.08
CA GLY A 121 -7.31 29.50 -4.97
C GLY A 121 -7.94 29.03 -3.66
N ASP A 122 -8.82 28.02 -3.70
CA ASP A 122 -9.53 27.46 -2.53
C ASP A 122 -8.80 26.25 -1.90
N THR A 123 -7.51 26.03 -2.21
CA THR A 123 -6.65 24.97 -1.62
C THR A 123 -5.44 25.55 -0.93
#